data_AF-A0A7X0VDS7-F1
#
_entry.id   AF-A0A7X0VDS7-F1
#
_cell.length_a   1.000
_cell.length_b   1.000
_cell.length_c   1.000
_cell.angle_alpha   90.00
_cell.angle_beta   90.00
_cell.angle_gamma   90.00
#
_symmetry.space_group_name_H-M   'P 1'
#
loop_
_entity.id
_entity.type
_entity.pdbx_description
1 polymer ?
#
loop_
_entity_poly.entity_id
_entity_poly.type
_entity_poly.pdbx_seq_one_letter_code
_entity_poly.pdbx_strand_id
1 'polypeptide(L)'
;MGIHKADLKEFIEEKAKKRKAEVRKVVRAAVEETFRPFVFAAHADLGVLETKADAFHRELDRAVNQNKRLTDWNFTSLLRDVNRYAIGIREDIVQRQTNIAVGNLLDRCTDVLVDGLDTLSASVADQHSMAIAEYQDLIKLTDELTTIINSSHSGDKAYKRLKELGVNLSDFDGGSKILPAVVKLSVNPCLINGDCK
;
A
#
# COMPACT_ATOMS: atom_id res chain seq x y z
N MET A 1 3.84 -28.31 23.80
CA MET A 1 4.33 -27.72 22.54
C MET A 1 5.05 -26.45 22.90
N GLY A 2 6.30 -26.29 22.46
CA GLY A 2 7.08 -25.06 22.66
C GLY A 2 6.77 -24.07 21.55
N ILE A 3 6.91 -22.77 21.83
CA ILE A 3 6.69 -21.73 20.82
C ILE A 3 7.86 -21.77 19.82
N HIS A 4 7.59 -21.88 18.52
CA HIS A 4 8.61 -21.77 17.49
C HIS A 4 8.86 -20.30 17.14
N LYS A 5 10.12 -19.96 16.87
CA LYS A 5 10.51 -18.61 16.42
C LYS A 5 9.89 -18.23 15.08
N ALA A 6 9.71 -19.21 14.19
CA ALA A 6 9.11 -19.01 12.88
C ALA A 6 7.67 -18.48 13.02
N ASP A 7 6.86 -19.14 13.85
CA ASP A 7 5.47 -18.75 14.12
C ASP A 7 5.38 -17.34 14.73
N LEU A 8 6.28 -17.00 15.67
CA LEU A 8 6.34 -15.66 16.24
C LEU A 8 6.69 -14.60 15.21
N LYS A 9 7.64 -14.91 14.32
CA LYS A 9 8.05 -13.99 13.27
C LYS A 9 6.90 -13.75 12.29
N GLU A 10 6.26 -14.81 11.83
CA GLU A 10 5.10 -14.73 10.93
C GLU A 10 3.96 -13.93 11.55
N PHE A 11 3.65 -14.15 12.83
CA PHE A 11 2.64 -13.38 13.54
C PHE A 11 2.92 -11.87 13.55
N ILE A 12 4.17 -11.48 13.85
CA ILE A 12 4.58 -10.07 13.89
C ILE A 12 4.57 -9.46 12.50
N GLU A 13 5.08 -10.18 11.50
CA GLU A 13 5.09 -9.73 10.11
C GLU A 13 3.67 -9.52 9.57
N GLU A 14 2.74 -10.44 9.84
CA GLU A 14 1.34 -10.31 9.40
C GLU A 14 0.60 -9.19 10.12
N LYS A 15 0.81 -9.01 11.43
CA LYS A 15 0.21 -7.88 12.17
C LYS A 15 0.74 -6.54 11.67
N ALA A 16 2.05 -6.42 11.47
CA ALA A 16 2.66 -5.22 10.91
C ALA A 16 2.21 -4.96 9.46
N LYS A 17 2.09 -6.01 8.64
CA LYS A 17 1.61 -5.92 7.25
C LYS A 17 0.17 -5.38 7.18
N LYS A 18 -0.73 -5.86 8.05
CA LYS A 18 -2.10 -5.32 8.13
C LYS A 18 -2.11 -3.84 8.47
N ARG A 19 -1.39 -3.43 9.53
CA ARG A 19 -1.34 -2.02 9.93
C ARG A 19 -0.69 -1.13 8.86
N LYS A 20 0.41 -1.58 8.25
CA LYS A 20 1.04 -0.91 7.11
C LYS A 20 0.07 -0.74 5.94
N ALA A 21 -0.76 -1.74 5.64
CA ALA A 21 -1.76 -1.63 4.56
C ALA A 21 -2.84 -0.58 4.86
N GLU A 22 -3.29 -0.47 6.12
CA GLU A 22 -4.24 0.57 6.54
C GLU A 22 -3.66 1.97 6.37
N VAL A 23 -2.45 2.21 6.89
CA VAL A 23 -1.77 3.50 6.79
C VAL A 23 -1.47 3.85 5.32
N ARG A 24 -1.01 2.87 4.52
CA ARG A 24 -0.78 3.04 3.08
C ARG A 24 -2.05 3.44 2.35
N LYS A 25 -3.21 2.89 2.72
CA LYS A 25 -4.50 3.26 2.11
C LYS A 25 -4.86 4.72 2.38
N VAL A 26 -4.61 5.22 3.59
CA VAL A 26 -4.85 6.63 3.95
C VAL A 26 -3.99 7.55 3.09
N VAL A 27 -2.68 7.32 3.05
CA VAL A 27 -1.76 8.17 2.27
C VAL A 27 -2.05 8.07 0.77
N ARG A 28 -2.34 6.87 0.25
CA ARG A 28 -2.72 6.69 -1.15
C ARG A 28 -3.96 7.51 -1.52
N ALA A 29 -5.01 7.48 -0.70
CA ALA A 29 -6.23 8.23 -0.96
C ALA A 29 -5.96 9.74 -1.01
N ALA A 30 -5.16 10.27 -0.07
CA ALA A 30 -4.79 11.68 -0.04
C ALA A 30 -3.97 12.11 -1.27
N VAL A 31 -3.00 11.28 -1.69
CA VAL A 31 -2.23 11.50 -2.92
C VAL A 31 -3.15 11.50 -4.14
N GLU A 32 -4.04 10.51 -4.26
CA GLU A 32 -4.96 10.39 -5.40
C GLU A 32 -5.92 11.58 -5.49
N GLU A 33 -6.51 11.99 -4.36
CA GLU A 33 -7.39 13.16 -4.27
C GLU A 33 -6.68 14.44 -4.70
N THR A 34 -5.40 14.59 -4.33
CA THR A 34 -4.59 15.77 -4.68
C THR A 34 -4.13 15.74 -6.15
N PHE A 35 -3.71 14.57 -6.64
CA PHE A 35 -3.10 14.42 -7.97
C PHE A 35 -4.14 14.43 -9.08
N ARG A 36 -5.30 13.79 -8.88
CA ARG A 36 -6.36 13.64 -9.88
C ARG A 36 -6.75 14.96 -10.56
N PRO A 37 -7.13 16.04 -9.84
CA PRO A 37 -7.53 17.28 -10.49
C PRO A 37 -6.38 17.92 -11.29
N PHE A 38 -5.14 17.84 -10.79
CA PHE A 38 -3.97 18.37 -11.48
C PHE A 38 -3.69 17.60 -12.78
N VAL A 39 -3.67 16.27 -12.74
CA VAL A 39 -3.45 15.41 -13.91
C VAL A 39 -4.56 15.64 -14.96
N PHE A 40 -5.81 15.72 -14.53
CA PHE A 40 -6.93 15.95 -15.45
C PHE A 40 -6.87 17.33 -16.12
N ALA A 41 -6.38 18.35 -15.42
CA ALA A 41 -6.18 19.68 -15.97
C ALA A 41 -4.97 19.73 -16.91
N ALA A 42 -3.84 19.14 -16.51
CA ALA A 42 -2.59 19.11 -17.30
C ALA A 42 -2.74 18.31 -18.60
N HIS A 43 -3.61 17.29 -18.60
CA HIS A 43 -3.89 16.43 -19.75
C HIS A 43 -5.33 16.57 -20.26
N ALA A 44 -5.89 17.79 -20.22
CA ALA A 44 -7.26 18.02 -20.66
C ALA A 44 -7.51 17.62 -22.13
N ASP A 45 -6.48 17.71 -22.97
CA ASP A 45 -6.47 17.27 -24.37
C ASP A 45 -6.75 15.77 -24.53
N LEU A 46 -6.26 14.94 -23.60
CA LEU A 46 -6.56 13.49 -23.59
C LEU A 46 -8.03 13.20 -23.31
N GLY A 47 -8.80 14.12 -22.72
CA GLY A 47 -10.24 13.93 -22.53
C GLY A 47 -11.01 13.81 -23.85
N VAL A 48 -10.57 14.51 -24.89
CA VAL A 48 -11.14 14.38 -26.24
C VAL A 48 -10.81 13.02 -26.83
N LEU A 49 -9.59 12.53 -26.61
CA LEU A 49 -9.16 11.21 -27.04
C LEU A 49 -9.98 10.10 -26.37
N GLU A 50 -10.12 10.15 -25.05
CA GLU A 50 -10.94 9.19 -24.28
C GLU A 50 -12.39 9.15 -24.78
N THR A 51 -13.00 10.32 -25.01
CA THR A 51 -14.37 10.41 -25.54
C THR A 51 -14.50 9.76 -26.92
N LYS A 52 -13.53 10.01 -27.81
CA LYS A 52 -13.52 9.41 -29.16
C LYS A 52 -13.25 7.91 -29.11
N ALA A 53 -12.36 7.47 -28.22
CA ALA A 53 -12.05 6.06 -28.02
C ALA A 53 -13.26 5.29 -27.49
N ASP A 54 -14.00 5.86 -26.54
CA ASP A 54 -15.25 5.30 -26.01
C ASP A 54 -16.35 5.21 -27.09
N ALA A 55 -16.51 6.27 -27.89
CA ALA A 55 -17.42 6.23 -29.04
C ALA A 55 -17.02 5.14 -30.05
N PHE A 56 -15.74 5.07 -30.44
CA PHE A 56 -15.23 4.04 -31.33
C PHE A 56 -15.48 2.63 -30.78
N HIS A 57 -15.16 2.41 -29.50
CA HIS A 57 -15.37 1.14 -28.81
C HIS A 57 -16.84 0.70 -28.88
N ARG A 58 -17.78 1.58 -28.54
CA ARG A 58 -19.22 1.26 -28.59
C ARG A 58 -19.73 0.95 -29.99
N GLU A 59 -19.30 1.71 -30.99
CA GLU A 59 -19.71 1.49 -32.37
C GLU A 59 -19.14 0.18 -32.92
N LEU A 60 -17.87 -0.12 -32.63
CA LEU A 60 -17.24 -1.36 -33.05
C LEU A 60 -17.85 -2.58 -32.35
N ASP A 61 -18.12 -2.52 -31.05
CA ASP A 61 -18.77 -3.60 -30.30
C ASP A 61 -20.16 -3.91 -30.87
N ARG A 62 -20.93 -2.86 -31.19
CA ARG A 62 -22.22 -3.03 -31.86
C ARG A 62 -22.08 -3.74 -33.21
N ALA A 63 -21.13 -3.32 -34.04
CA ALA A 63 -20.90 -3.90 -35.36
C ALA A 63 -20.47 -5.38 -35.28
N VAL A 64 -19.59 -5.71 -34.33
CA VAL A 64 -19.12 -7.09 -34.06
C VAL A 64 -20.28 -7.97 -33.63
N ASN A 65 -21.11 -7.51 -32.68
CA ASN A 65 -22.25 -8.28 -32.17
C ASN A 65 -23.37 -8.47 -33.21
N GLN A 66 -23.51 -7.55 -34.16
CA GLN A 66 -24.51 -7.64 -35.23
C GLN A 66 -24.06 -8.50 -36.42
N ASN A 67 -22.75 -8.71 -36.62
CA ASN A 67 -22.21 -9.43 -37.75
C ASN A 67 -21.36 -10.63 -37.31
N LYS A 68 -21.90 -11.85 -37.45
CA LYS A 68 -21.19 -13.10 -37.12
C LYS A 68 -19.85 -13.32 -37.83
N ARG A 69 -19.56 -12.55 -38.89
CA ARG A 69 -18.27 -12.55 -39.59
C ARG A 69 -17.20 -11.68 -38.93
N LEU A 70 -17.60 -10.80 -38.01
CA LEU A 70 -16.72 -9.87 -37.29
C LEU A 70 -16.44 -10.33 -35.86
N THR A 71 -17.04 -11.43 -35.41
CA THR A 71 -16.75 -12.09 -34.11
C THR A 71 -15.38 -12.78 -34.05
N ASP A 72 -14.50 -12.50 -35.02
CA ASP A 72 -13.14 -13.01 -35.03
C ASP A 72 -12.32 -12.42 -33.88
N TRP A 73 -11.34 -13.20 -33.42
CA TRP A 73 -10.45 -12.84 -32.30
C TRP A 73 -9.77 -11.47 -32.43
N ASN A 74 -9.56 -10.99 -33.66
CA ASN A 74 -8.92 -9.71 -33.93
C ASN A 74 -9.75 -8.52 -33.47
N PHE A 75 -11.07 -8.52 -33.71
CA PHE A 75 -11.92 -7.39 -33.33
C PHE A 75 -12.20 -7.37 -31.83
N THR A 76 -12.40 -8.54 -31.22
CA THR A 76 -12.51 -8.67 -29.76
C THR A 76 -11.23 -8.20 -29.06
N SER A 77 -10.06 -8.51 -29.61
CA SER A 77 -8.78 -8.03 -29.08
C SER A 77 -8.65 -6.51 -29.21
N LEU A 78 -9.03 -5.95 -30.36
CA LEU A 78 -9.01 -4.49 -30.57
C LEU A 78 -9.93 -3.76 -29.60
N LEU A 79 -11.15 -4.26 -29.36
CA LEU A 79 -12.08 -3.70 -28.37
C LEU A 79 -11.45 -3.70 -26.98
N ARG A 80 -10.87 -4.84 -26.57
CA ARG A 80 -10.18 -4.95 -25.29
C ARG A 80 -9.02 -3.96 -25.18
N ASP A 81 -8.23 -3.79 -26.23
CA ASP A 81 -7.06 -2.91 -26.19
C ASP A 81 -7.47 -1.43 -26.13
N VAL A 82 -8.49 -1.02 -26.89
CA VAL A 82 -9.05 0.35 -26.79
C VAL A 82 -9.59 0.60 -25.38
N ASN A 83 -10.36 -0.34 -24.84
CA ASN A 83 -10.90 -0.24 -23.50
C ASN A 83 -9.81 -0.20 -22.42
N ARG A 84 -8.68 -0.85 -22.65
CA ARG A 84 -7.57 -0.93 -21.69
C ARG A 84 -6.62 0.27 -21.76
N TYR A 85 -6.34 0.79 -22.94
CA TYR A 85 -5.22 1.71 -23.15
C TYR A 85 -5.65 3.12 -23.58
N ALA A 86 -6.86 3.27 -24.12
CA ALA A 86 -7.33 4.55 -24.63
C ALA A 86 -8.49 5.12 -23.81
N ILE A 87 -9.38 4.26 -23.30
CA ILE A 87 -10.42 4.66 -22.35
C ILE A 87 -9.81 4.74 -20.96
N GLY A 88 -9.85 5.93 -20.34
CA GLY A 88 -9.34 6.13 -18.98
C GLY A 88 -7.83 6.34 -18.88
N ILE A 89 -7.14 6.70 -19.97
CA ILE A 89 -5.70 6.97 -19.95
C ILE A 89 -5.30 8.02 -18.90
N ARG A 90 -6.16 9.03 -18.64
CA ARG A 90 -5.89 10.02 -17.58
C ARG A 90 -5.92 9.38 -16.20
N GLU A 91 -6.82 8.44 -15.96
CA GLU A 91 -6.86 7.68 -14.71
C GLU A 91 -5.65 6.77 -14.56
N ASP A 92 -5.18 6.17 -15.65
CA ASP A 92 -3.94 5.39 -15.63
C ASP A 92 -2.73 6.26 -15.26
N ILE A 93 -2.68 7.50 -15.76
CA ILE A 93 -1.65 8.48 -15.36
C ILE A 93 -1.77 8.79 -13.87
N VAL A 94 -2.97 9.13 -13.37
CA VAL A 94 -3.21 9.36 -11.93
C VAL A 94 -2.71 8.16 -11.14
N GLN A 95 -3.16 6.96 -11.49
CA GLN A 95 -2.84 5.75 -10.76
C GLN A 95 -1.33 5.46 -10.75
N ARG A 96 -0.65 5.65 -11.88
CA ARG A 96 0.80 5.48 -11.97
C ARG A 96 1.53 6.48 -11.10
N GLN A 97 1.18 7.77 -11.17
CA GLN A 97 1.84 8.82 -10.40
C GLN A 97 1.55 8.67 -8.90
N THR A 98 0.33 8.29 -8.51
CA THR A 98 -0.02 7.96 -7.13
C THR A 98 0.81 6.80 -6.60
N ASN A 99 1.03 5.74 -7.39
CA ASN A 99 1.87 4.61 -6.96
C ASN A 99 3.32 5.06 -6.69
N ILE A 100 3.88 5.90 -7.57
CA ILE A 100 5.22 6.46 -7.43
C ILE A 100 5.32 7.32 -6.18
N ALA A 101 4.41 8.29 -6.02
CA ALA A 101 4.41 9.20 -4.88
C ALA A 101 4.24 8.46 -3.54
N VAL A 102 3.34 7.48 -3.47
CA VAL A 102 3.18 6.64 -2.26
C VAL A 102 4.47 5.87 -1.97
N GLY A 103 5.15 5.33 -2.99
CA GLY A 103 6.45 4.67 -2.83
C GLY A 103 7.52 5.64 -2.31
N ASN A 104 7.59 6.85 -2.86
CA ASN A 104 8.54 7.86 -2.41
C ASN A 104 8.29 8.29 -0.96
N LEU A 105 7.02 8.51 -0.58
CA LEU A 105 6.64 8.96 0.75
C LEU A 105 6.82 7.88 1.83
N LEU A 106 6.44 6.63 1.54
CA LEU A 106 6.38 5.55 2.52
C LEU A 106 7.59 4.62 2.49
N ASP A 107 8.00 4.21 1.29
CA ASP A 107 9.00 3.16 1.06
C ASP A 107 10.39 3.75 0.74
N ARG A 108 10.54 5.09 0.79
CA ARG A 108 11.76 5.85 0.47
C ARG A 108 12.29 5.60 -0.95
N CYS A 109 11.39 5.33 -1.89
CA CYS A 109 11.74 5.36 -3.30
C CYS A 109 12.19 6.77 -3.72
N THR A 110 12.89 6.85 -4.85
CA THR A 110 13.38 8.13 -5.42
C THR A 110 12.99 8.25 -6.89
N ASP A 111 11.85 7.65 -7.23
CA ASP A 111 11.32 7.65 -8.58
C ASP A 111 10.80 9.05 -8.95
N VAL A 112 11.03 9.45 -10.19
CA VAL A 112 10.69 10.79 -10.68
C VAL A 112 9.18 10.90 -10.92
N LEU A 113 8.56 11.94 -10.37
CA LEU A 113 7.18 12.33 -10.67
C LEU A 113 7.13 13.23 -11.91
N VAL A 114 5.96 13.31 -12.53
CA VAL A 114 5.72 14.31 -13.59
C VAL A 114 5.77 15.73 -13.02
N ASP A 115 6.28 16.67 -13.81
CA ASP A 115 6.42 18.08 -13.46
C ASP A 115 5.17 18.64 -12.74
N GLY A 116 5.40 19.29 -11.60
CA GLY A 116 4.36 19.90 -10.76
C GLY A 116 3.77 18.97 -9.70
N LEU A 117 3.86 17.65 -9.87
CA LEU A 117 3.38 16.70 -8.85
C LEU A 117 4.31 16.61 -7.63
N ASP A 118 5.59 16.94 -7.76
CA ASP A 118 6.52 16.97 -6.62
C ASP A 118 6.07 17.95 -5.53
N THR A 119 5.65 19.16 -5.91
CA THR A 119 5.15 20.17 -4.98
C THR A 119 3.88 19.69 -4.28
N LEU A 120 2.98 19.04 -5.01
CA LEU A 120 1.77 18.45 -4.43
C LEU A 120 2.11 17.28 -3.50
N SER A 121 3.07 16.45 -3.87
CA SER A 121 3.56 15.35 -3.03
C SER A 121 4.18 15.87 -1.72
N ALA A 122 4.91 16.98 -1.76
CA ALA A 122 5.44 17.64 -0.57
C ALA A 122 4.31 18.16 0.33
N SER A 123 3.27 18.79 -0.25
CA SER A 123 2.11 19.23 0.53
C SER A 123 1.39 18.06 1.22
N VAL A 124 1.24 16.92 0.53
CA VAL A 124 0.67 15.70 1.12
C VAL A 124 1.57 15.18 2.24
N ALA A 125 2.90 15.23 2.05
CA ALA A 125 3.87 14.83 3.07
C ALA A 125 3.72 15.63 4.36
N ASP A 126 3.53 16.94 4.25
CA ASP A 126 3.35 17.83 5.40
C ASP A 126 2.02 17.55 6.12
N GLN A 127 0.93 17.47 5.36
CA GLN A 127 -0.42 17.25 5.91
C GLN A 127 -0.59 15.86 6.56
N HIS A 128 0.08 14.84 6.02
CA HIS A 128 0.00 13.46 6.49
C HIS A 128 1.31 12.99 7.15
N SER A 129 2.12 13.92 7.66
CA SER A 129 3.41 13.64 8.30
C SER A 129 3.31 12.59 9.42
N MET A 130 2.25 12.63 10.23
CA MET A 130 2.00 11.63 11.28
C MET A 130 1.77 10.22 10.72
N ALA A 131 0.98 10.08 9.66
CA ALA A 131 0.70 8.78 9.04
C ALA A 131 1.96 8.21 8.35
N ILE A 132 2.74 9.09 7.71
CA ILE A 132 4.01 8.70 7.09
C ILE A 132 5.02 8.27 8.15
N ALA A 133 5.14 9.03 9.25
CA ALA A 133 6.00 8.67 10.38
C ALA A 133 5.57 7.33 10.98
N GLU A 134 4.27 7.12 11.20
CA GLU A 134 3.72 5.85 11.68
C GLU A 134 4.12 4.68 10.75
N TYR A 135 4.01 4.85 9.44
CA TYR A 135 4.41 3.80 8.48
C TYR A 135 5.90 3.45 8.60
N GLN A 136 6.77 4.46 8.64
CA GLN A 136 8.21 4.28 8.74
C GLN A 136 8.61 3.66 10.09
N ASP A 137 7.91 4.03 11.17
CA ASP A 137 8.11 3.46 12.48
C ASP A 137 7.63 2.02 12.56
N LEU A 138 6.55 1.66 11.85
CA LEU A 138 6.12 0.26 11.71
C LEU A 138 7.17 -0.60 10.98
N ILE A 139 7.86 -0.06 9.97
CA ILE A 139 8.99 -0.76 9.32
C ILE A 139 10.08 -1.05 10.35
N LYS A 140 10.58 0.00 11.03
CA LYS A 140 11.64 -0.14 12.04
C LYS A 140 11.25 -1.10 13.16
N LEU A 141 10.02 -0.97 13.67
CA LEU A 141 9.52 -1.81 14.75
C LEU A 141 9.43 -3.28 14.30
N THR A 142 9.02 -3.55 13.07
CA THR A 142 9.02 -4.92 12.52
C THR A 142 10.43 -5.51 12.51
N ASP A 143 11.42 -4.73 12.08
CA ASP A 143 12.83 -5.15 12.01
C ASP A 143 13.43 -5.38 13.41
N GLU A 144 13.15 -4.46 14.35
CA GLU A 144 13.58 -4.57 15.75
C GLU A 144 13.00 -5.83 16.41
N LEU A 145 11.69 -6.07 16.28
CA LEU A 145 11.04 -7.25 16.87
C LEU A 145 11.54 -8.55 16.24
N THR A 146 11.74 -8.56 14.92
CA THR A 146 12.32 -9.72 14.20
C THR A 146 13.75 -10.01 14.67
N THR A 147 14.55 -8.97 14.89
CA THR A 147 15.91 -9.09 15.43
C THR A 147 15.91 -9.69 16.83
N ILE A 148 14.95 -9.30 17.68
CA ILE A 148 14.78 -9.85 19.04
C ILE A 148 14.39 -11.33 19.00
N ILE A 149 13.50 -11.73 18.09
CA ILE A 149 13.13 -13.13 17.88
C ILE A 149 14.34 -13.95 17.45
N ASN A 150 15.12 -13.44 16.47
CA ASN A 150 16.28 -14.13 15.93
C ASN A 150 17.38 -14.32 16.98
N SER A 151 17.69 -13.26 17.72
CA SER A 151 18.74 -13.25 18.76
C SER A 151 18.39 -14.01 20.04
N SER A 152 17.11 -14.30 20.28
CA SER A 152 16.68 -15.11 21.44
C SER A 152 17.14 -16.56 21.33
N HIS A 153 17.39 -17.27 22.43
CA HIS A 153 17.86 -18.68 22.34
C HIS A 153 16.76 -19.67 21.94
N SER A 154 15.51 -19.42 22.30
CA SER A 154 14.34 -20.24 21.96
C SER A 154 13.13 -19.34 21.66
N GLY A 155 12.09 -19.89 21.02
CA GLY A 155 10.85 -19.14 20.78
C GLY A 155 10.11 -18.77 22.07
N ASP A 156 10.18 -19.61 23.12
CA ASP A 156 9.60 -19.25 24.43
C ASP A 156 10.30 -18.03 25.05
N LYS A 157 11.63 -17.90 24.90
CA LYS A 157 12.36 -16.70 25.34
C LYS A 157 12.01 -15.47 24.49
N ALA A 158 11.85 -15.65 23.18
CA ALA A 158 11.41 -14.58 22.29
C ALA A 158 10.00 -14.09 22.65
N TYR A 159 9.04 -15.00 22.85
CA TYR A 159 7.67 -14.68 23.25
C TYR A 159 7.63 -13.85 24.54
N LYS A 160 8.36 -14.29 25.58
CA LYS A 160 8.46 -13.54 26.84
C LYS A 160 9.01 -12.14 26.63
N ARG A 161 10.08 -12.02 25.84
CA ARG A 161 10.71 -10.72 25.57
C ARG A 161 9.80 -9.80 24.76
N LEU A 162 9.08 -10.31 23.76
CA LEU A 162 8.08 -9.53 23.01
C LEU A 162 6.94 -9.04 23.91
N LYS A 163 6.47 -9.88 24.84
CA LYS A 163 5.44 -9.52 25.81
C LYS A 163 5.92 -8.46 26.81
N GLU A 164 7.18 -8.55 27.26
CA GLU A 164 7.83 -7.53 28.10
C GLU A 164 7.90 -6.17 27.40
N LEU A 165 8.07 -6.20 26.07
CA LEU A 165 8.07 -5.04 25.21
C LEU A 165 6.66 -4.51 24.92
N GLY A 166 5.60 -5.02 25.56
CA GLY A 166 4.24 -4.51 25.37
C GLY A 166 3.61 -4.85 24.02
N VAL A 167 4.20 -5.76 23.24
CA VAL A 167 3.56 -6.28 22.03
C VAL A 167 2.33 -7.09 22.44
N ASN A 168 1.16 -6.74 21.89
CA ASN A 168 -0.03 -7.55 22.16
C ASN A 168 0.04 -8.86 21.37
N LEU A 169 0.25 -9.95 22.11
CA LEU A 169 0.31 -11.34 21.65
C LEU A 169 -0.95 -12.13 22.06
N SER A 170 -2.07 -11.46 22.40
CA SER A 170 -3.32 -12.11 22.84
C SER A 170 -3.87 -13.10 21.81
N ASP A 171 -3.65 -12.81 20.53
CA ASP A 171 -4.14 -13.60 19.40
C ASP A 171 -3.07 -14.61 18.91
N PHE A 172 -1.93 -14.67 19.59
CA PHE A 172 -0.88 -15.65 19.34
C PHE A 172 -1.16 -16.90 20.17
N ASP A 173 -1.46 -18.01 19.50
CA ASP A 173 -1.83 -19.28 20.11
C ASP A 173 -0.58 -20.04 20.63
N GLY A 174 0.05 -19.47 21.67
CA GLY A 174 1.29 -19.96 22.26
C GLY A 174 1.28 -19.75 23.76
N GLY A 175 0.83 -20.76 24.50
CA GLY A 175 0.59 -20.68 25.93
C GLY A 175 1.85 -20.40 26.78
N SER A 176 1.82 -19.31 27.55
CA SER A 176 1.94 -19.32 29.03
C SER A 176 2.10 -17.90 29.60
N LYS A 177 1.58 -17.70 30.82
CA LYS A 177 1.65 -16.47 31.61
C LYS A 177 2.93 -16.44 32.47
N ILE A 178 3.60 -15.28 32.58
CA ILE A 178 4.18 -14.62 33.79
C ILE A 178 5.39 -13.67 33.44
N LEU A 179 5.43 -12.52 34.14
CA LEU A 179 6.31 -11.30 34.12
C LEU A 179 7.51 -11.38 35.11
N PRO A 180 8.44 -10.38 35.27
CA PRO A 180 8.94 -9.29 34.38
C PRO A 180 10.50 -9.11 34.33
N ALA A 181 11.02 -8.32 33.37
CA ALA A 181 12.12 -7.34 33.53
C ALA A 181 12.14 -6.30 32.38
N VAL A 182 12.45 -5.02 32.66
CA VAL A 182 12.28 -3.87 31.74
C VAL A 182 13.50 -3.67 30.82
N VAL A 183 13.29 -3.69 29.50
CA VAL A 183 14.27 -3.21 28.49
C VAL A 183 13.57 -2.17 27.61
N LYS A 184 14.22 -1.01 27.42
CA LYS A 184 13.68 0.15 26.69
C LYS A 184 13.74 -0.09 25.18
N LEU A 185 12.62 0.03 24.48
CA LEU A 185 12.56 0.14 23.01
C LEU A 185 12.76 1.58 22.55
N SER A 186 13.25 1.74 21.32
CA SER A 186 13.40 3.01 20.60
C SER A 186 12.05 3.61 20.18
N VAL A 187 11.03 2.77 19.99
CA VAL A 187 9.72 3.15 19.44
C VAL A 187 8.59 2.55 20.28
N ASN A 188 7.46 3.25 20.39
CA ASN A 188 6.33 2.84 21.21
C ASN A 188 5.59 1.62 20.59
N PRO A 189 5.49 0.49 21.31
CA PRO A 189 4.80 -0.73 20.86
C PRO A 189 3.32 -0.55 20.53
N CYS A 190 2.66 0.48 21.06
CA CYS A 190 1.23 0.73 20.81
C CYS A 190 0.90 0.94 19.32
N LEU A 191 1.88 1.30 18.49
CA LEU A 191 1.67 1.52 17.05
C LEU A 191 1.26 0.23 16.34
N ILE A 192 1.79 -0.92 16.78
CA ILE A 192 1.39 -2.24 16.26
C ILE A 192 -0.01 -2.65 16.70
N ASN A 193 -0.49 -2.10 17.82
CA ASN A 193 -1.77 -2.46 18.42
C ASN A 193 -2.91 -1.52 17.98
N GLY A 194 -2.60 -0.35 17.43
CA GLY A 194 -3.57 0.62 16.94
C GLY A 194 -4.25 1.44 18.05
N ASP A 195 -3.70 1.43 19.26
CA ASP A 195 -4.27 2.05 20.47
C ASP A 195 -3.36 3.13 21.10
N CYS A 196 -2.41 3.68 20.33
CA CYS A 196 -1.68 4.88 20.76
C CYS A 196 -2.64 6.07 20.87
N LYS A 197 -2.95 6.47 22.11
CA LYS A 197 -3.51 7.79 22.43
C LYS A 197 -2.42 8.70 22.97
#